data_AF-A0A4Y2HF89-F1
#
_entry.id   AF-A0A4Y2HF89-F1
#
_cell.length_a   1.000
_cell.length_b   1.000
_cell.length_c   1.000
_cell.angle_alpha   90.00
_cell.angle_beta   90.00
_cell.angle_gamma   90.00
#
_symmetry.space_group_name_H-M   'P 1'
#
loop_
_entity.id
_entity.type
_entity.pdbx_description
1 polymer ?
#
loop_
_entity_poly.entity_id
_entity_poly.type
_entity_poly.pdbx_seq_one_letter_code
_entity_poly.pdbx_strand_id
1 'polypeptide(L)'
;MLPYDLYCPSVQSVLPTRVCKHCGLYFASNIMLKKHIIGVHKITGMCQPEVGRVRPLRIAARRQQKLMAVIAFTKNVEFADWVDEDDIDIRGLTIPKD
;
A
#
# COMPACT_ATOMS: atom_id res chain seq x y z
N MET A 1 19.41 11.54 -3.97
CA MET A 1 19.63 10.09 -3.79
C MET A 1 18.43 9.38 -4.39
N LEU A 2 18.63 8.57 -5.43
CA LEU A 2 17.56 7.80 -6.06
C LEU A 2 17.32 6.51 -5.25
N PRO A 3 16.06 6.04 -5.09
CA PRO A 3 15.78 4.83 -4.33
C PRO A 3 16.50 3.62 -4.94
N TYR A 4 17.09 2.76 -4.09
CA TYR A 4 17.80 1.55 -4.51
C TYR A 4 16.95 0.64 -5.38
N ASP A 5 15.63 0.61 -5.13
CA ASP A 5 14.64 -0.13 -5.91
C ASP A 5 14.70 0.13 -7.41
N LEU A 6 15.10 1.35 -7.85
CA LEU A 6 15.21 1.69 -9.28
C LEU A 6 16.30 0.91 -10.01
N TYR A 7 17.26 0.34 -9.27
CA TYR A 7 18.40 -0.40 -9.83
C TYR A 7 18.31 -1.91 -9.59
N CYS A 8 17.27 -2.38 -8.89
CA CYS A 8 17.13 -3.77 -8.51
C CYS A 8 16.30 -4.53 -9.59
N PRO A 9 16.91 -5.47 -10.35
CA PRO A 9 16.23 -6.14 -11.46
C PRO A 9 14.98 -6.92 -11.04
N SER A 10 14.97 -7.46 -9.81
CA SER A 10 13.88 -8.29 -9.31
C SER A 10 12.59 -7.52 -9.03
N VAL A 11 12.66 -6.19 -8.87
CA VAL A 11 11.48 -5.34 -8.60
C VAL A 11 11.10 -4.48 -9.80
N GLN A 12 11.86 -4.57 -10.90
CA GLN A 12 11.70 -3.67 -12.06
C GLN A 12 10.34 -3.81 -12.75
N SER A 13 9.73 -5.00 -12.70
CA SER A 13 8.35 -5.23 -13.17
C SER A 13 7.28 -4.59 -12.27
N VAL A 14 7.60 -4.35 -10.99
CA VAL A 14 6.69 -3.79 -9.98
C VAL A 14 6.86 -2.29 -9.83
N LEU A 15 8.03 -1.74 -10.19
CA LEU A 15 8.29 -0.28 -10.15
C LEU A 15 7.17 0.56 -10.80
N PRO A 16 6.63 0.20 -11.99
CA PRO A 16 5.57 1.00 -12.62
C PRO A 16 4.27 1.05 -11.79
N THR A 17 4.02 0.06 -10.92
CA THR A 17 2.83 0.07 -10.06
C THR A 17 2.98 1.04 -8.89
N ARG A 18 4.21 1.44 -8.55
CA ARG A 18 4.58 2.32 -7.43
C ARG A 18 4.84 3.77 -7.84
N VAL A 19 4.69 4.07 -9.14
CA VAL A 19 4.86 5.41 -9.68
C VAL A 19 3.49 6.04 -9.94
N CYS A 20 3.30 7.29 -9.50
CA CYS A 20 2.10 8.04 -9.80
C CYS A 20 2.02 8.33 -11.29
N LYS A 21 0.95 7.86 -11.94
CA LYS A 21 0.75 8.05 -13.39
C LYS A 21 0.48 9.50 -13.79
N HIS A 22 0.12 10.36 -12.83
CA HIS A 22 -0.20 11.77 -13.10
C HIS A 22 1.01 12.68 -12.98
N CYS A 23 1.95 12.40 -12.07
CA CYS A 23 3.09 13.28 -11.79
C CYS A 23 4.47 12.59 -11.83
N GLY A 24 4.52 11.27 -12.05
CA GLY A 24 5.77 10.52 -12.16
C GLY A 24 6.52 10.30 -10.84
N LEU A 25 5.97 10.74 -9.70
CA LEU A 25 6.59 10.53 -8.40
C LEU A 25 6.55 9.05 -8.00
N TYR A 26 7.71 8.53 -7.59
CA TYR A 26 7.86 7.18 -7.04
C TYR A 26 7.51 7.17 -5.55
N PHE A 27 6.86 6.09 -5.11
CA PHE A 27 6.53 5.84 -3.70
C PHE A 27 6.98 4.44 -3.29
N ALA A 28 7.62 4.32 -2.13
CA ALA A 28 8.05 3.02 -1.60
C ALA A 28 6.86 2.11 -1.20
N SER A 29 5.69 2.72 -0.94
CA SER A 29 4.46 2.05 -0.51
C SER A 29 3.29 2.37 -1.44
N ASN A 30 2.50 1.36 -1.78
CA ASN A 30 1.27 1.54 -2.58
C ASN A 30 0.19 2.30 -1.80
N ILE A 31 0.20 2.22 -0.47
CA ILE A 31 -0.69 2.99 0.41
C ILE A 31 -0.35 4.48 0.30
N MET A 32 0.93 4.84 0.36
CA MET A 32 1.37 6.22 0.20
C MET A 32 1.02 6.76 -1.17
N LEU A 33 1.23 5.96 -2.23
CA LEU A 33 0.81 6.31 -3.58
C LEU A 33 -0.71 6.56 -3.66
N LYS A 34 -1.52 5.70 -3.04
CA LYS A 34 -2.97 5.84 -3.01
C LYS A 34 -3.41 7.12 -2.29
N LYS A 35 -2.84 7.39 -1.10
CA LYS A 35 -3.07 8.62 -0.34
C LYS A 35 -2.67 9.86 -1.16
N HIS A 36 -1.54 9.81 -1.86
CA HIS A 36 -1.09 10.88 -2.75
C HIS A 36 -2.08 11.13 -3.89
N ILE A 37 -2.52 10.09 -4.60
CA ILE A 37 -3.47 10.23 -5.72
C ILE A 37 -4.79 10.84 -5.25
N ILE A 38 -5.31 10.39 -4.10
CA ILE A 38 -6.56 10.91 -3.53
C ILE A 38 -6.39 12.35 -3.04
N GLY A 39 -5.31 12.66 -2.32
CA GLY A 39 -5.10 13.98 -1.72
C GLY A 39 -4.66 15.06 -2.72
N VAL A 40 -3.73 14.74 -3.61
CA VAL A 40 -3.12 15.69 -4.55
C VAL A 40 -3.90 15.76 -5.86
N HIS A 41 -4.29 14.62 -6.41
CA HIS A 41 -5.01 14.56 -7.69
C HIS A 41 -6.54 14.47 -7.53
N LYS A 42 -7.05 14.40 -6.29
CA LYS A 42 -8.49 14.40 -5.96
C LYS A 42 -9.30 13.31 -6.68
N ILE A 43 -8.67 12.16 -6.95
CA ILE A 43 -9.32 11.05 -7.67
C ILE A 43 -10.07 10.16 -6.66
N THR A 44 -11.40 10.31 -6.63
CA THR A 44 -12.31 9.63 -5.68
C THR A 44 -12.77 8.24 -6.09
N GLY A 45 -12.36 7.73 -7.26
CA GLY A 45 -12.71 6.38 -7.73
C GLY A 45 -11.93 5.21 -7.11
N MET A 46 -10.98 5.52 -6.22
CA MET A 46 -10.20 4.56 -5.44
C MET A 46 -10.94 4.27 -4.14
N CYS A 47 -11.00 3.02 -3.66
CA CYS A 47 -11.62 2.71 -2.36
C CYS A 47 -11.01 3.63 -1.29
N GLN A 48 -11.77 4.56 -0.74
CA GLN A 48 -11.21 5.57 0.16
C GLN A 48 -10.51 4.88 1.33
N PRO A 49 -9.28 5.28 1.70
CA PRO A 49 -8.80 5.01 3.03
C PRO A 49 -9.71 5.77 3.98
N GLU A 50 -10.46 5.05 4.81
CA GLU A 50 -11.25 5.64 5.87
C GLU A 50 -10.32 6.53 6.71
N VAL A 51 -10.80 7.73 7.06
CA VAL A 51 -10.02 8.71 7.82
C VAL A 51 -9.55 8.03 9.12
N GLY A 52 -8.25 7.73 9.21
CA GLY A 52 -7.65 7.04 10.36
C GLY A 52 -6.78 5.86 9.96
N ARG A 53 -7.38 4.75 9.53
CA ARG A 53 -6.67 3.47 9.37
C ARG A 53 -6.94 2.82 8.02
N VAL A 54 -5.92 2.15 7.49
CA VAL A 54 -6.02 1.37 6.26
C VAL A 54 -6.85 0.13 6.55
N ARG A 55 -7.95 -0.07 5.81
CA ARG A 55 -8.74 -1.30 5.85
C ARG A 55 -8.15 -2.34 4.89
N PRO A 56 -7.54 -3.43 5.38
CA PRO A 56 -7.02 -4.49 4.54
C PRO A 56 -8.12 -5.51 4.20
N LEU A 57 -7.91 -6.26 3.12
CA LEU A 57 -8.70 -7.44 2.76
C LEU A 57 -8.33 -8.62 3.65
N ARG A 58 -7.03 -8.78 3.95
CA ARG A 58 -6.50 -9.81 4.86
C ARG A 58 -5.09 -9.45 5.35
N ILE A 59 -4.69 -10.08 6.45
CA ILE A 59 -3.32 -10.04 6.96
C ILE A 59 -2.59 -11.31 6.52
N ALA A 60 -1.49 -11.15 5.78
CA ALA A 60 -0.71 -12.26 5.24
C ALA A 60 0.43 -12.68 6.17
N ALA A 61 0.99 -11.75 6.95
CA ALA A 61 2.07 -12.02 7.89
C ALA A 61 2.14 -10.93 8.97
N ARG A 62 2.83 -11.25 10.06
CA ARG A 62 3.19 -10.31 11.14
C ARG A 62 4.71 -10.32 11.32
N ARG A 63 5.29 -9.16 11.62
CA ARG A 63 6.71 -9.00 11.95
C ARG A 63 6.95 -7.69 12.69
N GLN A 64 7.55 -7.72 13.88
CA GLN A 64 8.07 -6.52 14.58
C GLN A 64 7.14 -5.29 14.52
N GLN A 65 5.92 -5.43 15.07
CA GLN A 65 4.86 -4.41 15.08
C GLN A 65 4.34 -3.94 13.70
N LYS A 66 4.71 -4.64 12.63
CA LYS A 66 4.18 -4.43 11.28
C LYS A 66 3.40 -5.65 10.82
N LEU A 67 2.35 -5.38 10.06
CA LEU A 67 1.53 -6.40 9.41
C LEU A 67 1.70 -6.30 7.90
N MET A 68 1.89 -7.45 7.26
CA MET A 68 1.80 -7.53 5.80
C MET A 68 0.32 -7.58 5.46
N ALA A 69 -0.18 -6.47 4.93
CA ALA A 69 -1.57 -6.25 4.62
C ALA A 69 -1.82 -6.40 3.12
N VAL A 70 -2.80 -7.21 2.73
CA VAL A 70 -3.30 -7.22 1.36
C VAL A 70 -4.43 -6.21 1.25
N ILE A 71 -4.29 -5.20 0.40
CA ILE A 71 -5.19 -4.04 0.33
C ILE A 71 -5.66 -3.84 -1.10
N ALA A 72 -6.96 -3.59 -1.27
CA ALA A 72 -7.53 -3.19 -2.55
C ALA A 72 -7.11 -1.75 -2.92
N PHE A 73 -6.44 -1.60 -4.05
CA PHE A 73 -6.15 -0.30 -4.64
C PHE A 73 -7.34 0.18 -5.48
N THR A 74 -7.84 -0.68 -6.37
CA THR A 74 -9.10 -0.55 -7.11
C THR A 74 -9.90 -1.85 -7.00
N LYS A 75 -11.09 -1.91 -7.61
CA LYS A 75 -11.95 -3.11 -7.58
C LYS A 75 -11.25 -4.42 -8.00
N ASN A 76 -10.24 -4.34 -8.86
CA ASN A 76 -9.58 -5.51 -9.45
C ASN A 76 -8.08 -5.57 -9.18
N VAL A 77 -7.54 -4.64 -8.37
CA VAL A 77 -6.10 -4.54 -8.14
C VAL A 77 -5.85 -4.53 -6.65
N GLU A 78 -5.10 -5.52 -6.19
CA GLU A 78 -4.69 -5.71 -4.80
C GLU A 78 -3.18 -5.62 -4.70
N PHE A 79 -2.68 -5.13 -3.56
CA PHE A 79 -1.24 -5.15 -3.27
C PHE A 79 -1.00 -5.59 -1.84
N ALA A 80 0.13 -6.26 -1.62
CA ALA A 80 0.67 -6.51 -0.31
C ALA A 80 1.62 -5.37 0.09
N ASP A 81 1.46 -4.84 1.30
CA ASP A 81 2.35 -3.84 1.86
C ASP A 81 2.57 -4.05 3.36
N TRP A 82 3.72 -3.63 3.88
CA TRP A 82 4.00 -3.65 5.31
C TRP A 82 3.48 -2.37 5.95
N VAL A 83 2.55 -2.52 6.89
CA VAL A 83 1.88 -1.40 7.56
C VAL A 83 2.10 -1.53 9.05
N ASP A 84 2.37 -0.41 9.72
CA ASP A 84 2.41 -0.36 11.18
C ASP A 84 1.07 -0.79 11.78
N GLU A 85 1.11 -1.56 12.87
CA GLU A 85 -0.09 -2.13 13.54
C GLU A 85 -1.10 -1.05 13.95
N ASP A 86 -0.64 0.17 14.27
CA ASP A 86 -1.49 1.28 14.69
C ASP A 86 -2.24 1.97 13.53
N ASP A 87 -1.74 1.81 12.30
CA ASP A 87 -2.24 2.44 11.08
C ASP A 87 -3.20 1.54 10.28
N ILE A 88 -3.50 0.34 10.79
CA ILE A 88 -4.28 -0.69 10.09
C ILE A 88 -5.51 -1.13 10.91
N ASP A 89 -6.66 -1.22 10.25
CA ASP A 89 -7.89 -1.72 10.86
C ASP A 89 -7.94 -3.25 10.78
N ILE A 90 -7.60 -3.91 11.88
CA ILE A 90 -7.58 -5.37 12.01
C ILE A 90 -8.91 -5.97 12.50
N ARG A 91 -9.95 -5.15 12.71
CA ARG A 91 -11.21 -5.62 13.28
C ARG A 91 -11.85 -6.68 12.39
N GLY A 92 -12.15 -7.85 12.97
CA GLY A 92 -12.77 -8.96 12.27
C GLY A 92 -11.83 -9.78 11.38
N LEU A 93 -10.52 -9.54 11.43
CA LEU A 93 -9.53 -10.28 10.66
C LEU A 93 -8.70 -11.21 11.55
N THR A 94 -8.35 -12.38 11.01
CA THR A 94 -7.41 -13.30 11.65
C THR A 94 -5.98 -12.83 11.38
N ILE A 95 -5.19 -12.67 12.45
CA ILE A 95 -3.77 -12.34 12.36
C ILE A 95 -2.96 -13.64 12.48
N PRO A 96 -2.10 -13.97 11.51
CA PRO A 96 -1.17 -15.09 11.64
C PRO A 96 -0.29 -14.93 12.89
N LYS A 97 -0.17 -15.99 13.68
CA LYS A 97 0.81 -16.05 14.76
C LYS A 97 2.19 -16.36 14.15
N ASP A 98 3.25 -15.80 14.74
CA ASP A 98 4.63 -16.19 14.47
C ASP A 98 4.86 -17.67 14.82
#